data_AF-A0A1F9ULN3-F1
#
_entry.id   AF-A0A1F9ULN3-F1
#
_cell.length_a   1.000
_cell.length_b   1.000
_cell.length_c   1.000
_cell.angle_alpha   90.00
_cell.angle_beta   90.00
_cell.angle_gamma   90.00
#
_symmetry.space_group_name_H-M   'P 1'
#
loop_
_entity.id
_entity.type
_entity.pdbx_description
1 polymer ?
#
loop_
_entity_poly.entity_id
_entity_poly.type
_entity_poly.pdbx_seq_one_letter_code
_entity_poly.pdbx_strand_id
1 'polypeptide(L)'
;MGKLIAISPVGKNGQTVVPAAIRKMFNIDADHNLVGFYIEDDHVELAPVAVVREKADYSDAELKKVERLGKALGGKKFTDGKTAKSYLKSL
;
A
#
# COMPACT_ATOMS: atom_id res chain seq x y z
N MET A 1 -15.24 8.59 27.39
CA MET A 1 -14.06 8.96 26.57
C MET A 1 -14.36 10.28 25.88
N GLY A 2 -13.49 11.27 25.99
CA GLY A 2 -13.68 12.56 25.33
C GLY A 2 -13.45 12.45 23.82
N LYS A 3 -14.27 13.12 23.01
CA LYS A 3 -14.09 13.20 21.56
C LYS A 3 -12.89 14.11 21.27
N LEU A 4 -11.86 13.59 20.63
CA LEU A 4 -10.77 14.42 20.11
C LEU A 4 -11.27 15.11 18.83
N ILE A 5 -11.38 16.43 18.87
CA ILE A 5 -11.67 17.23 17.68
C ILE A 5 -10.38 17.94 17.29
N ALA A 6 -9.80 17.54 16.15
CA ALA A 6 -8.63 18.20 15.59
C ALA A 6 -9.02 18.79 14.23
N ILE A 7 -8.77 20.09 14.06
CA ILE A 7 -9.09 20.83 12.84
C ILE A 7 -7.78 21.11 12.11
N SER A 8 -7.78 20.96 10.79
CA SER A 8 -6.64 21.30 9.95
C SER A 8 -7.10 22.08 8.73
N PRO A 9 -6.37 23.12 8.32
CA PRO A 9 -6.72 23.88 7.13
C PRO A 9 -6.63 22.99 5.89
N VAL A 10 -7.44 23.32 4.89
CA VAL A 10 -7.42 22.67 3.59
C VAL A 10 -6.53 23.48 2.65
N GLY A 11 -5.53 22.83 2.07
CA GLY A 11 -4.63 23.42 1.09
C GLY A 11 -5.27 23.60 -0.28
N LYS A 12 -4.54 24.26 -1.18
CA LYS A 12 -5.01 24.66 -2.52
C LYS A 12 -5.55 23.51 -3.39
N ASN A 13 -5.12 22.27 -3.16
CA ASN A 13 -5.50 21.09 -3.94
C ASN A 13 -6.38 20.13 -3.12
N GLY A 14 -7.04 20.61 -2.06
CA GLY A 14 -7.88 19.76 -1.20
C GLY A 14 -7.09 18.87 -0.24
N GLN A 15 -5.77 19.05 -0.14
CA GLN A 15 -4.93 18.29 0.80
C GLN A 15 -4.99 18.91 2.20
N THR A 16 -5.01 18.08 3.23
CA THR A 16 -4.84 18.52 4.62
C THR A 16 -3.80 17.67 5.32
N VAL A 17 -3.19 18.22 6.36
CA VAL A 17 -2.18 17.52 7.17
C VAL A 17 -2.90 16.78 8.28
N VAL A 18 -2.67 15.47 8.39
CA VAL A 18 -3.17 14.69 9.53
C VAL A 18 -2.46 15.16 10.81
N PRO A 19 -3.17 15.68 11.83
CA PRO A 19 -2.58 16.17 13.07
C PRO A 19 -1.73 15.12 13.79
N ALA A 20 -0.66 15.57 14.46
CA ALA A 20 0.30 14.68 15.13
C ALA A 20 -0.35 13.74 16.17
N ALA A 21 -1.37 14.22 16.89
CA ALA A 21 -2.11 13.41 17.86
C ALA A 21 -2.84 12.23 17.20
N ILE A 22 -3.43 12.45 16.02
CA ILE A 22 -4.13 11.43 15.24
C ILE A 22 -3.12 10.43 14.66
N ARG A 23 -1.99 10.92 14.11
CA ARG A 23 -0.93 10.03 13.58
C ARG A 23 -0.41 9.06 14.64
N LYS A 24 -0.19 9.54 15.88
CA LYS A 24 0.22 8.69 17.01
C LYS A 24 -0.83 7.65 17.38
N MET A 25 -2.12 8.01 17.35
CA MET A 25 -3.22 7.10 17.67
C MET A 25 -3.33 5.94 16.66
N PHE A 26 -3.11 6.23 15.38
CA PHE A 26 -3.19 5.24 14.30
C PHE A 26 -1.85 4.62 13.88
N ASN A 27 -0.77 4.90 14.64
CA ASN A 27 0.59 4.46 14.33
C ASN A 27 1.01 4.74 12.87
N ILE A 28 0.62 5.91 12.34
CA ILE A 28 0.98 6.35 10.99
C ILE A 28 2.39 6.94 11.07
N ASP A 29 3.37 6.19 10.59
CA ASP A 29 4.78 6.57 10.49
C ASP A 29 5.16 7.00 9.06
N ALA A 30 6.44 7.28 8.83
CA ALA A 30 6.96 7.69 7.52
C ALA A 30 6.87 6.58 6.44
N ASP A 31 6.69 5.32 6.84
CA ASP A 31 6.58 4.19 5.93
C ASP A 31 5.11 3.90 5.53
N HIS A 32 4.15 4.52 6.22
CA HIS A 32 2.72 4.51 5.90
C HIS A 32 2.38 5.60 4.87
N ASN A 33 2.48 5.24 3.59
CA ASN A 33 2.18 6.15 2.48
C ASN A 33 0.74 6.06 1.97
N LEU A 34 -0.11 5.23 2.59
CA LEU A 34 -1.47 4.98 2.15
C LEU A 34 -2.44 5.05 3.33
N VAL A 35 -3.58 5.71 3.09
CA VAL A 35 -4.75 5.74 3.97
C VAL A 35 -5.98 5.31 3.18
N GLY A 36 -6.89 4.62 3.84
CA GLY A 36 -8.20 4.29 3.29
C GLY A 36 -9.17 5.43 3.56
N PHE A 37 -10.11 5.63 2.62
CA PHE A 37 -11.22 6.54 2.78
C PHE A 37 -12.51 5.72 2.82
N TYR A 38 -13.27 5.83 3.90
CA TYR A 38 -14.68 5.44 3.92
C TYR A 38 -15.52 6.69 3.72
N ILE A 39 -16.45 6.64 2.77
CA ILE A 39 -17.28 7.78 2.40
C ILE A 39 -18.68 7.49 2.92
N GLU A 40 -19.13 8.34 3.84
CA GLU A 40 -20.50 8.36 4.37
C GLU A 40 -21.24 9.57 3.80
N ASP A 41 -22.55 9.65 4.01
CA ASP A 41 -23.40 10.70 3.42
C ASP A 41 -22.99 12.13 3.83
N ASP A 42 -22.50 12.32 5.06
CA ASP A 42 -22.18 13.64 5.64
C ASP A 42 -20.70 13.82 5.99
N HIS A 43 -19.88 12.77 5.91
CA HIS A 43 -18.46 12.84 6.26
C HIS A 43 -17.61 11.78 5.57
N VAL A 44 -16.30 11.94 5.69
CA VAL A 44 -15.30 10.97 5.24
C VAL A 44 -14.48 10.51 6.43
N GLU A 45 -14.38 9.21 6.61
CA GLU A 45 -13.52 8.60 7.61
C GLU A 45 -12.18 8.17 7.00
N LEU A 46 -11.12 8.38 7.77
CA LEU A 46 -9.78 7.92 7.43
C LEU A 46 -9.47 6.66 8.24
N ALA A 47 -9.05 5.60 7.55
CA ALA A 47 -8.61 4.37 8.20
C ALA A 47 -7.16 4.03 7.82
N PRO A 48 -6.36 3.52 8.78
CA PRO A 48 -5.06 2.99 8.45
C PRO A 48 -5.25 1.76 7.56
N VAL A 49 -4.60 1.77 6.39
CA VAL A 49 -4.56 0.59 5.53
C VAL A 49 -3.26 -0.13 5.82
N ALA A 50 -3.37 -1.35 6.33
CA ALA A 50 -2.24 -2.26 6.31
C ALA A 50 -1.89 -2.50 4.84
N VAL A 51 -0.79 -1.93 4.38
CA VAL A 51 -0.23 -2.33 3.09
C VAL A 51 0.22 -3.77 3.27
N VAL A 52 -0.60 -4.70 2.79
CA VAL A 52 -0.24 -6.11 2.71
C VAL A 52 0.87 -6.19 1.67
N ARG A 53 2.11 -5.92 2.10
CA ARG A 53 3.32 -6.25 1.35
C ARG A 53 3.47 -7.76 1.45
N GLU A 54 2.58 -8.52 0.82
CA GLU A 54 2.86 -9.92 0.51
C GLU A 54 4.02 -9.91 -0.49
N LYS A 55 5.25 -9.82 0.02
CA LYS A 55 6.41 -10.24 -0.72
C LYS A 55 6.21 -11.73 -0.98
N ALA A 56 6.05 -12.10 -2.25
CA ALA A 56 6.20 -13.48 -2.61
C ALA A 56 7.65 -13.87 -2.29
N ASP A 57 7.83 -14.82 -1.36
CA ASP A 57 9.15 -15.38 -1.06
C ASP A 57 9.63 -16.15 -2.29
N TYR A 58 10.52 -15.57 -3.07
CA TYR A 58 11.21 -16.23 -4.17
C TYR A 58 12.53 -16.79 -3.66
N SER A 59 12.80 -18.05 -3.97
CA SER A 59 14.14 -18.63 -3.85
C SER A 59 15.10 -18.04 -4.89
N ASP A 60 16.41 -18.11 -4.64
CA ASP A 60 17.44 -17.68 -5.60
C ASP A 60 17.33 -18.37 -6.97
N ALA A 61 16.89 -19.63 -6.98
CA ALA A 61 16.64 -20.38 -8.20
C ALA A 61 15.46 -19.81 -9.00
N GLU A 62 14.38 -19.42 -8.31
CA GLU A 62 13.21 -18.78 -8.94
C GLU A 62 13.57 -17.38 -9.47
N LEU A 63 14.38 -16.60 -8.74
CA LEU A 63 14.87 -15.29 -9.20
C LEU A 63 15.73 -15.40 -10.46
N LYS A 64 16.68 -16.36 -10.51
CA LYS A 64 17.46 -16.63 -11.72
C LYS A 64 16.60 -17.05 -12.91
N LYS A 65 15.54 -17.83 -12.66
CA LYS A 65 14.57 -18.23 -13.70
C LYS A 65 13.82 -17.00 -14.23
N VAL A 66 13.37 -16.09 -13.35
CA VAL A 66 12.72 -14.82 -13.73
C VAL A 66 13.63 -13.96 -14.57
N GLU A 67 14.89 -13.76 -14.16
CA GLU A 67 15.85 -12.93 -14.90
C GLU A 67 16.10 -13.47 -16.31
N ARG A 68 16.25 -14.79 -16.45
CA ARG A 68 16.44 -15.44 -17.74
C ARG A 68 15.22 -15.28 -18.64
N LEU A 69 14.02 -15.50 -18.10
CA LEU A 69 12.77 -15.37 -18.84
C LEU A 69 12.49 -13.91 -19.23
N GLY A 70 12.80 -12.95 -18.35
CA GLY A 70 12.68 -11.52 -18.63
C GLY A 70 13.54 -11.09 -19.81
N LYS A 71 14.78 -11.60 -19.89
CA LYS A 71 15.70 -11.35 -21.02
C LYS A 71 15.24 -12.02 -22.32
N ALA A 72 14.66 -13.21 -22.25
CA ALA A 72 14.28 -13.99 -23.44
C ALA A 72 12.90 -13.63 -24.02
N LEU A 73 11.93 -13.25 -23.17
CA LEU A 73 10.52 -13.09 -23.56
C LEU A 73 10.01 -11.64 -23.43
N GLY A 74 10.89 -10.67 -23.16
CA GLY A 74 10.53 -9.25 -23.14
C GLY A 74 9.86 -8.75 -21.85
N GLY A 75 9.88 -9.54 -20.77
CA GLY A 75 9.38 -9.16 -19.45
C GLY A 75 7.86 -8.99 -19.35
N LYS A 76 7.19 -9.88 -18.60
CA LYS A 76 5.75 -9.76 -18.33
C LYS A 76 5.53 -9.07 -16.98
N LYS A 77 4.69 -8.02 -16.96
CA LYS A 77 4.28 -7.35 -15.72
C LYS A 77 3.11 -8.10 -15.08
N PHE A 78 3.18 -8.29 -13.77
CA PHE A 78 2.12 -8.90 -12.96
C PHE A 78 1.64 -7.90 -11.92
N THR A 79 0.37 -8.00 -11.54
CA THR A 79 -0.29 -7.14 -10.53
C THR A 79 0.13 -7.48 -9.11
N ASP A 80 0.54 -8.72 -8.84
CA ASP A 80 0.98 -9.17 -7.53
C ASP A 80 2.02 -10.32 -7.63
N GLY A 81 2.71 -10.57 -6.51
CA GLY A 81 3.76 -11.58 -6.41
C GLY A 81 3.24 -13.04 -6.47
N LYS A 82 2.01 -13.31 -6.03
CA LYS A 82 1.43 -14.67 -6.07
C LYS A 82 1.14 -15.13 -7.50
N THR A 83 0.62 -14.22 -8.31
CA THR A 83 0.33 -14.43 -9.73
C THR A 83 1.62 -14.62 -10.52
N ALA A 84 2.65 -13.81 -10.25
CA ALA A 84 3.97 -13.98 -10.84
C ALA A 84 4.58 -15.35 -10.48
N LYS A 85 4.51 -15.75 -9.20
CA LYS A 85 5.02 -17.06 -8.74
C LYS A 85 4.27 -18.25 -9.34
N SER A 86 2.95 -18.15 -9.47
CA SER A 86 2.13 -19.20 -10.10
C SER A 86 2.45 -19.35 -11.58
N TYR A 87 2.63 -18.23 -12.29
CA TYR A 87 3.08 -18.24 -13.68
C TYR A 87 4.46 -18.89 -13.85
N LEU A 88 5.42 -18.57 -12.97
CA LEU A 88 6.76 -19.20 -13.00
C LEU A 88 6.74 -20.71 -12.80
N LYS A 89 5.79 -21.23 -12.02
CA LYS A 89 5.58 -22.67 -11.85
C LYS A 89 4.97 -23.33 -13.09
N SER A 90 4.18 -22.59 -13.86
CA SER A 90 3.54 -23.07 -15.10
C SER A 90 4.45 -23.09 -16.34
N LEU A 91 5.63 -22.47 -16.24
CA LEU A 91 6.69 -22.44 -17.26
C LEU A 91 7.74 -23.52 -17.02
#